data_AF-A0AAW0EGH1-F1
#
_entry.id   AF-A0AAW0EGH1-F1
#
_cell.length_a   1.000
_cell.length_b   1.000
_cell.length_c   1.000
_cell.angle_alpha   90.00
_cell.angle_beta   90.00
_cell.angle_gamma   90.00
#
_symmetry.space_group_name_H-M   'P 1'
#
loop_
_entity.id
_entity.type
_entity.pdbx_description
1 polymer ?
#
loop_
_entity_poly.entity_id
_entity_poly.type
_entity_poly.pdbx_seq_one_letter_code
_entity_poly.pdbx_strand_id
1 'polypeptide(L)'
;MDRKCQDCGEPASKRCASCTVPTAWYCSSQCQRRNWVEHIFECNPRRNITTADYLALAIHKKMFPDDPQTCQDFGFTKAFSIENQSRLLGLYVGLIERLKISPKTVRQWQLEGTLIDNIKTSFSSLPAQSRGSYYPWFLRNQWVLDPRLSPPQDPVNDTMVRCWEYVRGGPNTDTPNKISAEMHGWPEEKHACYSLCNLILSQTHPSPELDIWVKFGFCACHDEEEERILAGVYTQLIKHKRCTFEQLYHAYLTSGLMALFSSRGLQLQTDRIPHLSAILERSPKVFPSVCYLKQFVAAQGETSELILSVAVDYGFRNCENEHEKSRLKELYKQVFTLPRPRSDLMRLHHVCIQGKLYNHIGQLIKLRKDEQKLFKRLLRNPYPMQNM
;
A
#
# COMPACT_ATOMS: atom_id res chain seq x y z
N MET A 1 -16.59 26.09 -25.14
CA MET A 1 -15.89 25.34 -24.07
C MET A 1 -14.69 26.16 -23.66
N ASP A 2 -14.66 26.62 -22.42
CA ASP A 2 -13.53 27.41 -21.92
C ASP A 2 -12.30 26.54 -21.78
N ARG A 3 -11.20 26.99 -22.41
CA ARG A 3 -9.91 26.31 -22.35
C ARG A 3 -9.33 26.53 -20.96
N LYS A 4 -9.09 25.45 -20.22
CA LYS A 4 -8.53 25.50 -18.86
C LYS A 4 -7.05 25.15 -18.85
N CYS A 5 -6.31 25.80 -17.96
CA CYS A 5 -4.91 25.53 -17.71
C CYS A 5 -4.76 24.16 -17.06
N GLN A 6 -3.90 23.30 -17.62
CA GLN A 6 -3.63 21.96 -17.09
C GLN A 6 -2.97 21.97 -15.69
N ASP A 7 -2.22 23.03 -15.35
CA ASP A 7 -1.54 23.14 -14.05
C ASP A 7 -2.43 23.74 -12.96
N CYS A 8 -3.22 24.78 -13.26
CA CYS A 8 -3.95 25.55 -12.24
C CYS A 8 -5.46 25.67 -12.45
N GLY A 9 -6.01 25.16 -13.56
CA GLY A 9 -7.46 25.18 -13.86
C GLY A 9 -8.02 26.52 -14.36
N GLU A 10 -7.28 27.62 -14.25
CA GLU A 10 -7.66 28.96 -14.72
C GLU A 10 -7.81 29.03 -16.26
N PRO A 11 -8.52 30.05 -16.81
CA PRO A 11 -8.62 30.26 -18.24
C PRO A 11 -7.24 30.32 -18.92
N ALA A 12 -7.07 29.52 -19.97
CA ALA A 12 -5.79 29.35 -20.67
C ALA A 12 -5.85 29.93 -22.08
N SER A 13 -4.80 30.67 -22.45
CA SER A 13 -4.65 31.29 -23.77
C SER A 13 -3.48 30.71 -24.57
N LYS A 14 -2.57 29.96 -23.94
CA LYS A 14 -1.37 29.41 -24.57
C LYS A 14 -1.48 27.90 -24.71
N ARG A 15 -0.99 27.36 -25.83
CA ARG A 15 -0.86 25.93 -26.07
C ARG A 15 0.61 25.55 -26.08
N CYS A 16 0.94 24.34 -25.63
CA CYS A 16 2.28 23.80 -25.81
C CYS A 16 2.64 23.80 -27.31
N ALA A 17 3.72 24.51 -27.68
CA ALA A 17 4.11 24.74 -29.07
C ALA A 17 4.62 23.47 -29.78
N SER A 18 4.93 22.41 -29.02
CA SER A 18 5.62 21.23 -29.53
C SER A 18 4.77 19.95 -29.50
N CYS A 19 3.54 19.99 -28.98
CA CYS A 19 2.70 18.81 -28.90
C CYS A 19 1.42 18.95 -29.72
N THR A 20 0.94 17.84 -30.27
CA THR A 20 -0.35 17.75 -30.96
C THR A 20 -1.52 17.50 -30.01
N VAL A 21 -1.25 17.33 -28.71
CA VAL A 21 -2.27 17.08 -27.67
C VAL A 21 -3.28 18.23 -27.63
N PRO A 22 -4.60 17.98 -27.84
CA PRO A 22 -5.62 19.03 -27.91
C PRO A 22 -5.87 19.76 -26.59
N THR A 23 -5.56 19.10 -25.47
CA THR A 23 -5.85 19.55 -24.10
C THR A 23 -4.69 20.27 -23.43
N ALA A 24 -3.51 20.35 -24.07
CA ALA A 24 -2.29 20.94 -23.51
C ALA A 24 -2.28 22.48 -23.51
N TRP A 25 -3.20 23.05 -22.74
CA TRP A 25 -3.40 24.49 -22.56
C TRP A 25 -2.84 24.97 -21.23
N TYR A 26 -2.26 26.17 -21.23
CA TYR A 26 -1.65 26.80 -20.07
C TYR A 26 -1.97 28.30 -20.04
N CYS A 27 -2.15 28.87 -18.85
CA CYS A 27 -2.29 30.32 -18.68
C CYS A 27 -0.93 31.05 -18.81
N SER A 28 0.18 30.36 -18.51
CA SER A 28 1.53 30.92 -18.56
C SER A 28 2.59 29.87 -18.88
N SER A 29 3.77 30.33 -19.32
CA SER A 29 4.93 29.45 -19.50
C SER A 29 5.41 28.84 -18.17
N GLN A 30 5.11 29.48 -17.04
CA GLN A 30 5.44 28.97 -15.71
C GLN A 30 4.58 27.74 -15.37
N CYS A 31 3.26 27.83 -15.61
CA CYS A 31 2.35 26.70 -15.47
C CYS A 31 2.73 25.53 -16.38
N GLN A 32 3.12 25.82 -17.63
CA GLN A 32 3.64 24.78 -18.53
C GLN A 32 4.90 24.10 -17.97
N ARG A 33 5.85 24.86 -17.40
CA ARG A 33 7.07 24.28 -16.80
C ARG A 33 6.77 23.45 -15.55
N ARG A 34 5.80 23.86 -14.73
CA ARG A 34 5.38 23.10 -13.55
C ARG A 34 4.74 21.78 -13.92
N ASN A 35 3.81 21.79 -14.87
CA ASN A 35 3.16 20.58 -15.38
C ASN A 35 4.06 19.74 -16.30
N TRP A 36 5.26 20.22 -16.65
CA TRP A 36 6.12 19.54 -17.62
C TRP A 36 6.50 18.13 -17.17
N VAL A 37 6.61 17.90 -15.86
CA VAL A 37 6.94 16.59 -15.29
C VAL A 37 5.91 15.52 -15.67
N GLU A 38 4.63 15.87 -15.77
CA GLU A 38 3.58 14.95 -16.23
C GLU A 38 3.36 15.05 -17.74
N HIS A 39 3.31 16.27 -18.28
CA HIS A 39 2.98 16.50 -19.68
C HIS A 39 4.01 15.90 -20.65
N ILE A 40 5.27 15.74 -20.25
CA ILE A 40 6.32 15.19 -21.12
C ILE A 40 5.99 13.81 -21.69
N PHE A 41 5.20 13.00 -20.98
CA PHE A 41 4.83 11.64 -21.40
C PHE A 41 3.73 11.60 -22.47
N GLU A 42 2.95 12.67 -22.57
CA GLU A 42 1.92 12.84 -23.61
C GLU A 42 2.38 13.78 -24.72
N CYS A 43 3.33 14.66 -24.39
CA CYS A 43 4.05 15.46 -25.35
C CYS A 43 4.91 14.51 -26.21
N ASN A 44 5.11 14.83 -27.48
CA ASN A 44 6.18 14.22 -28.27
C ASN A 44 7.38 15.18 -28.24
N PRO A 45 8.14 15.26 -27.12
CA PRO A 45 9.25 16.18 -27.01
C PRO A 45 10.32 15.87 -28.07
N ARG A 46 11.07 16.89 -28.50
CA ARG A 46 12.23 16.73 -29.41
C ARG A 46 13.40 15.94 -28.80
N ARG A 47 13.21 15.34 -27.62
CA ARG A 47 14.20 14.51 -26.92
C ARG A 47 13.52 13.24 -26.43
N ASN A 48 14.27 12.16 -26.31
CA ASN A 48 13.74 10.94 -25.72
C ASN A 48 13.41 11.15 -24.24
N ILE A 49 12.36 10.45 -23.79
CA ILE A 49 12.02 10.30 -22.37
C ILE A 49 13.07 9.38 -21.76
N THR A 50 13.61 9.80 -20.61
CA THR A 50 14.69 9.09 -19.91
C THR A 50 14.21 8.55 -18.57
N THR A 51 14.97 7.64 -17.97
CA THR A 51 14.68 7.13 -16.62
C THR A 51 14.63 8.22 -15.56
N ALA A 52 15.37 9.32 -15.72
CA ALA A 52 15.24 10.45 -14.80
C ALA A 52 13.91 11.20 -14.92
N ASP A 53 13.25 11.17 -16.09
CA ASP A 53 11.92 11.75 -16.26
C ASP A 53 10.87 10.91 -15.52
N TYR A 54 10.97 9.58 -15.56
CA TYR A 54 10.14 8.68 -14.75
C TYR A 54 10.40 8.87 -13.25
N LEU A 55 11.66 9.05 -12.83
CA LEU A 55 11.98 9.39 -11.44
C LEU A 55 11.33 10.72 -11.01
N ALA A 56 11.40 11.75 -11.85
CA ALA A 56 10.77 13.03 -11.58
C ALA A 56 9.24 12.91 -11.45
N LEU A 57 8.61 12.09 -12.29
CA LEU A 57 7.19 11.77 -12.21
C LEU A 57 6.83 11.09 -10.88
N ALA A 58 7.61 10.08 -10.48
CA ALA A 58 7.40 9.37 -9.22
C ALA A 58 7.50 10.32 -8.00
N ILE A 59 8.51 11.21 -8.00
CA ILE A 59 8.68 12.26 -6.99
C ILE A 59 7.46 13.18 -6.95
N HIS A 60 7.01 13.66 -8.12
CA HIS A 60 5.88 14.57 -8.22
C HIS A 60 4.58 13.93 -7.70
N LYS A 61 4.36 12.66 -8.03
CA LYS A 61 3.22 11.85 -7.57
C LYS A 61 3.37 11.34 -6.14
N LYS A 62 4.52 11.55 -5.49
CA LYS A 62 4.87 11.05 -4.15
C LYS A 62 4.72 9.53 -4.03
N MET A 63 5.12 8.82 -5.07
CA MET A 63 5.07 7.36 -5.18
C MET A 63 6.47 6.81 -5.47
N PHE A 64 6.64 5.49 -5.30
CA PHE A 64 7.84 4.82 -5.80
C PHE A 64 7.82 4.73 -7.34
N PRO A 65 8.99 4.77 -8.00
CA PRO A 65 9.07 4.52 -9.43
C PRO A 65 8.55 3.12 -9.76
N ASP A 66 7.77 3.02 -10.83
CA ASP A 66 7.23 1.79 -11.39
C ASP A 66 8.04 1.28 -12.60
N ASP A 67 8.71 2.19 -13.32
CA ASP A 67 9.60 1.85 -14.44
C ASP A 67 10.82 1.03 -13.98
N PRO A 68 11.01 -0.23 -14.46
CA PRO A 68 12.09 -1.10 -14.00
C PRO A 68 13.49 -0.54 -14.23
N GLN A 69 13.71 0.14 -15.38
CA GLN A 69 15.02 0.70 -15.69
C GLN A 69 15.34 1.89 -14.77
N THR A 70 14.35 2.72 -14.45
CA THR A 70 14.46 3.79 -13.46
C THR A 70 14.80 3.25 -12.08
N CYS A 71 14.15 2.15 -11.68
CA CYS A 71 14.47 1.49 -10.42
C CYS A 71 15.92 1.00 -10.36
N GLN A 72 16.42 0.45 -11.47
CA GLN A 72 17.80 -0.02 -11.57
C GLN A 72 18.81 1.14 -11.59
N ASP A 73 18.59 2.13 -12.47
CA ASP A 73 19.50 3.26 -12.72
C ASP A 73 19.70 4.13 -11.47
N PHE A 74 18.67 4.26 -10.64
CA PHE A 74 18.65 5.11 -9.46
C PHE A 74 18.62 4.34 -8.14
N GLY A 75 18.94 3.05 -8.16
CA GLY A 75 19.23 2.27 -6.96
C GLY A 75 18.03 1.79 -6.15
N PHE A 76 16.80 1.97 -6.62
CA PHE A 76 15.59 1.45 -5.94
C PHE A 76 15.53 -0.07 -5.96
N THR A 77 16.06 -0.74 -7.00
CA THR A 77 16.19 -2.20 -7.01
C THR A 77 17.15 -2.69 -5.94
N LYS A 78 18.22 -1.94 -5.67
CA LYS A 78 19.16 -2.26 -4.59
C LYS A 78 18.61 -1.91 -3.23
N ALA A 79 17.84 -0.83 -3.09
CA ALA A 79 17.13 -0.51 -1.86
C ALA A 79 15.97 -1.51 -1.65
N PHE A 80 16.28 -2.72 -1.20
CA PHE A 80 15.34 -3.85 -1.18
C PHE A 80 14.25 -3.77 -0.09
N SER A 81 14.36 -2.86 0.88
CA SER A 81 13.31 -2.64 1.89
C SER A 81 12.51 -1.38 1.58
N ILE A 82 11.21 -1.39 1.91
CA ILE A 82 10.33 -0.22 1.75
C ILE A 82 10.91 1.00 2.49
N GLU A 83 11.51 0.81 3.67
CA GLU A 83 12.18 1.90 4.38
C GLU A 83 13.35 2.46 3.56
N ASN A 84 14.22 1.63 3.02
CA ASN A 84 15.35 2.09 2.21
C ASN A 84 14.87 2.80 0.92
N GLN A 85 13.81 2.30 0.28
CA GLN A 85 13.20 2.96 -0.88
C GLN A 85 12.61 4.32 -0.51
N SER A 86 11.92 4.42 0.63
CA SER A 86 11.36 5.67 1.14
C SER A 86 12.45 6.70 1.45
N ARG A 87 13.54 6.27 2.09
CA ARG A 87 14.71 7.14 2.36
C ARG A 87 15.39 7.61 1.08
N LEU A 88 15.53 6.72 0.10
CA LEU A 88 16.11 7.03 -1.20
C LEU A 88 15.22 7.97 -2.03
N LEU A 89 13.90 7.77 -2.02
CA LEU A 89 12.94 8.69 -2.63
C LEU A 89 13.04 10.08 -1.98
N GLY A 90 13.08 10.15 -0.64
CA GLY A 90 13.25 11.39 0.10
C GLY A 90 14.55 12.13 -0.24
N LEU A 91 15.64 11.40 -0.52
CA LEU A 91 16.89 11.97 -1.01
C LEU A 91 16.71 12.62 -2.38
N TYR A 92 16.09 11.93 -3.34
CA TYR A 92 15.85 12.46 -4.68
C TYR A 92 14.83 13.61 -4.71
N VAL A 93 13.81 13.59 -3.85
CA VAL A 93 12.92 14.74 -3.60
C VAL A 93 13.74 15.97 -3.18
N GLY A 94 14.67 15.79 -2.24
CA GLY A 94 15.58 16.85 -1.81
C GLY A 94 16.43 17.38 -2.98
N LEU A 95 16.94 16.50 -3.82
CA LEU A 95 17.79 16.85 -4.96
C LEU A 95 17.03 17.62 -6.06
N ILE A 96 15.88 17.08 -6.49
CA ILE A 96 15.14 17.61 -7.64
C ILE A 96 14.22 18.77 -7.23
N GLU A 97 13.45 18.62 -6.15
CA GLU A 97 12.47 19.63 -5.76
C GLU A 97 13.04 20.74 -4.89
N ARG A 98 13.95 20.44 -3.96
CA ARG A 98 14.50 21.46 -3.04
C ARG A 98 15.74 22.14 -3.61
N LEU A 99 16.71 21.37 -4.08
CA LEU A 99 17.93 21.88 -4.70
C LEU A 99 17.75 22.29 -6.17
N LYS A 100 16.56 22.07 -6.73
CA LYS A 100 16.18 22.45 -8.11
C LYS A 100 17.11 21.87 -9.17
N ILE A 101 17.68 20.70 -8.92
CA ILE A 101 18.52 20.00 -9.88
C ILE A 101 17.62 19.33 -10.92
N SER A 102 17.87 19.61 -12.19
CA SER A 102 17.00 19.12 -13.25
C SER A 102 17.13 17.60 -13.43
N PRO A 103 16.06 16.87 -13.79
CA PRO A 103 16.12 15.44 -14.10
C PRO A 103 17.17 15.11 -15.17
N LYS A 104 17.34 15.99 -16.16
CA LYS A 104 18.38 15.87 -17.20
C LYS A 104 19.80 15.84 -16.58
N THR A 105 20.06 16.71 -15.61
CA THR A 105 21.35 16.76 -14.90
C THR A 105 21.57 15.49 -14.06
N VAL A 106 20.53 15.03 -13.36
CA VAL A 106 20.59 13.78 -12.58
C VAL A 106 20.87 12.57 -13.49
N ARG A 107 20.24 12.52 -14.68
CA ARG A 107 20.54 11.49 -15.70
C ARG A 107 21.98 11.56 -16.16
N GLN A 108 22.49 12.76 -16.44
CA GLN A 108 23.87 12.94 -16.86
C GLN A 108 24.85 12.40 -15.81
N TRP A 109 24.67 12.76 -14.54
CA TRP A 109 25.52 12.24 -13.46
C TRP A 109 25.47 10.72 -13.32
N GLN A 110 24.30 10.12 -13.56
CA GLN A 110 24.13 8.67 -13.55
C GLN A 110 24.90 8.02 -14.71
N LEU A 111 24.80 8.56 -15.93
CA LEU A 111 25.50 8.04 -17.11
C LEU A 111 27.02 8.19 -17.01
N GLU A 112 27.49 9.27 -16.40
CA GLU A 112 28.92 9.54 -16.17
C GLU A 112 29.51 8.78 -14.98
N GLY A 113 28.67 8.09 -14.19
CA GLY A 113 29.11 7.42 -12.96
C GLY A 113 29.50 8.38 -11.81
N THR A 114 29.14 9.67 -11.92
CA THR A 114 29.48 10.73 -10.96
C THR A 114 28.32 11.06 -10.00
N LEU A 115 27.23 10.30 -10.04
CA LEU A 115 26.00 10.54 -9.28
C LEU A 115 26.23 10.68 -7.78
N ILE A 116 27.01 9.80 -7.16
CA ILE A 116 27.26 9.80 -5.72
C ILE A 116 27.98 11.08 -5.29
N ASP A 117 29.04 11.46 -6.00
CA ASP A 117 29.87 12.62 -5.65
C ASP A 117 29.14 13.93 -5.89
N ASN A 118 28.33 14.00 -6.95
CA ASN A 118 27.49 15.15 -7.22
C ASN A 118 26.36 15.30 -6.19
N ILE A 119 25.76 14.21 -5.70
CA ILE A 119 24.80 14.25 -4.57
C ILE A 119 25.51 14.80 -3.32
N LYS A 120 26.69 14.26 -2.97
CA LYS A 120 27.47 14.73 -1.81
C LYS A 120 27.80 16.22 -1.92
N THR A 121 28.25 16.66 -3.08
CA THR A 121 28.59 18.07 -3.33
C THR A 121 27.38 18.96 -3.19
N SER A 122 26.25 18.55 -3.78
CA SER A 122 25.00 19.31 -3.77
C SER A 122 24.48 19.51 -2.34
N PHE A 123 24.44 18.46 -1.52
CA PHE A 123 23.97 18.57 -0.14
C PHE A 123 25.01 19.16 0.83
N SER A 124 26.31 18.97 0.58
CA SER A 124 27.35 19.55 1.46
C SER A 124 27.46 21.06 1.33
N SER A 125 27.03 21.63 0.20
CA SER A 125 26.94 23.10 0.02
C SER A 125 25.89 23.76 0.91
N LEU A 126 24.93 22.99 1.44
CA LEU A 126 23.93 23.49 2.38
C LEU A 126 24.46 23.58 3.81
N PRO A 127 23.94 24.51 4.64
CA PRO A 127 24.13 24.49 6.10
C PRO A 127 23.71 23.15 6.70
N ALA A 128 24.41 22.67 7.73
CA ALA A 128 24.21 21.33 8.30
C ALA A 128 22.75 21.05 8.70
N GLN A 129 22.08 22.04 9.29
CA GLN A 129 20.67 21.99 9.69
C GLN A 129 19.68 21.89 8.51
N SER A 130 20.09 22.28 7.31
CA SER A 130 19.24 22.32 6.11
C SER A 130 19.41 21.09 5.21
N ARG A 131 20.31 20.16 5.55
CA ARG A 131 20.61 18.96 4.76
C ARG A 131 19.54 17.87 4.85
N GLY A 132 18.65 17.96 5.84
CA GLY A 132 17.61 16.95 6.10
C GLY A 132 18.16 15.62 6.62
N SER A 133 17.25 14.72 7.02
CA SER A 133 17.62 13.41 7.59
C SER A 133 18.01 12.35 6.55
N TYR A 134 17.59 12.52 5.29
CA TYR A 134 17.87 11.59 4.19
C TYR A 134 19.34 11.62 3.74
N TYR A 135 19.98 12.79 3.76
CA TYR A 135 21.38 12.91 3.35
C TYR A 135 22.36 12.20 4.30
N PRO A 136 22.28 12.34 5.64
CA PRO A 136 23.06 11.52 6.56
C PRO A 136 22.80 10.02 6.43
N TRP A 137 21.57 9.61 6.12
CA TRP A 137 21.26 8.21 5.81
C TRP A 137 22.00 7.75 4.54
N PHE A 138 21.97 8.56 3.47
CA PHE A 138 22.65 8.24 2.21
C PHE A 138 24.16 8.07 2.39
N LEU A 139 24.80 8.92 3.19
CA LEU A 139 26.24 8.80 3.49
C LEU A 139 26.61 7.44 4.09
N ARG A 140 25.71 6.84 4.90
CA ARG A 140 25.88 5.49 5.48
C ARG A 140 25.44 4.36 4.56
N ASN A 141 24.66 4.65 3.52
CA ASN A 141 24.01 3.66 2.67
C ASN A 141 24.34 3.81 1.18
N GLN A 142 25.58 4.21 0.86
CA GLN A 142 26.04 4.43 -0.51
C GLN A 142 25.96 3.16 -1.39
N TRP A 143 25.89 1.97 -0.78
CA TRP A 143 25.68 0.69 -1.44
C TRP A 143 24.42 0.63 -2.31
N VAL A 144 23.42 1.48 -2.06
CA VAL A 144 22.23 1.58 -2.93
C VAL A 144 22.57 2.13 -4.33
N LEU A 145 23.66 2.89 -4.47
CA LEU A 145 24.11 3.44 -5.76
C LEU A 145 25.49 2.92 -6.21
N ASP A 146 26.39 2.58 -5.28
CA ASP A 146 27.73 2.09 -5.62
C ASP A 146 27.70 0.58 -5.89
N PRO A 147 28.01 0.12 -7.12
CA PRO A 147 28.06 -1.31 -7.44
C PRO A 147 29.18 -2.08 -6.74
N ARG A 148 30.20 -1.39 -6.21
CA ARG A 148 31.33 -2.02 -5.52
C ARG A 148 31.05 -2.31 -4.05
N LEU A 149 30.05 -1.64 -3.47
CA LEU A 149 29.67 -1.82 -2.08
C LEU A 149 28.55 -2.87 -2.00
N SER A 150 28.75 -3.86 -1.15
CA SER A 150 27.67 -4.76 -0.78
C SER A 150 26.73 -4.06 0.20
N PRO A 151 25.42 -4.34 0.15
CA PRO A 151 24.53 -3.94 1.24
C PRO A 151 25.11 -4.43 2.58
N PRO A 152 25.06 -3.63 3.66
CA PRO A 152 25.30 -4.15 5.00
C PRO A 152 24.36 -5.35 5.17
N GLN A 153 24.87 -6.46 5.70
CA GLN A 153 24.19 -7.76 5.76
C GLN A 153 22.67 -7.58 5.90
N ASP A 154 22.00 -7.77 4.76
CA ASP A 154 20.58 -7.67 4.44
C ASP A 154 19.63 -7.18 5.57
N PRO A 155 19.02 -5.99 5.48
CA PRO A 155 17.85 -5.62 6.29
C PRO A 155 16.66 -6.59 6.32
N VAL A 156 16.49 -7.48 5.33
CA VAL A 156 15.60 -8.65 5.43
C VAL A 156 16.17 -9.66 6.41
N ASN A 157 17.49 -9.91 6.41
CA ASN A 157 18.15 -10.68 7.47
C ASN A 157 18.10 -9.96 8.83
N ASP A 158 18.25 -8.63 8.92
CA ASP A 158 18.13 -7.89 10.19
C ASP A 158 16.70 -7.96 10.75
N THR A 159 15.68 -7.83 9.89
CA THR A 159 14.27 -7.99 10.33
C THR A 159 13.95 -9.43 10.65
N MET A 160 14.35 -10.39 9.81
CA MET A 160 14.18 -11.82 10.02
C MET A 160 14.89 -12.25 11.31
N VAL A 161 16.11 -11.77 11.57
CA VAL A 161 16.86 -12.02 12.81
C VAL A 161 16.12 -11.39 14.00
N ARG A 162 15.66 -10.13 13.93
CA ARG A 162 14.89 -9.50 15.02
C ARG A 162 13.57 -10.22 15.30
N CYS A 163 12.88 -10.66 14.25
CA CYS A 163 11.65 -11.44 14.38
C CYS A 163 11.96 -12.79 15.01
N TRP A 164 13.05 -13.44 14.59
CA TRP A 164 13.50 -14.69 15.16
C TRP A 164 13.95 -14.56 16.62
N GLU A 165 14.61 -13.46 16.99
CA GLU A 165 14.95 -13.13 18.37
C GLU A 165 13.68 -12.97 19.23
N TYR A 166 12.64 -12.34 18.69
CA TYR A 166 11.36 -12.23 19.37
C TYR A 166 10.68 -13.60 19.52
N VAL A 167 10.70 -14.43 18.47
CA VAL A 167 10.19 -15.82 18.49
C VAL A 167 10.88 -16.64 19.57
N ARG A 168 12.22 -16.57 19.65
CA ARG A 168 13.04 -17.38 20.56
C ARG A 168 13.14 -16.76 21.97
N GLY A 169 12.72 -15.52 22.14
CA GLY A 169 12.74 -14.81 23.42
C GLY A 169 14.14 -14.34 23.85
N GLY A 170 15.10 -14.18 22.93
CA GLY A 170 16.48 -13.84 23.26
C GLY A 170 17.39 -13.63 22.04
N PRO A 171 18.67 -13.30 22.25
CA PRO A 171 19.65 -13.09 21.18
C PRO A 171 19.76 -14.32 20.28
N ASN A 172 19.83 -14.09 18.97
CA ASN A 172 19.86 -15.16 17.99
C ASN A 172 21.29 -15.47 17.54
N THR A 173 21.67 -16.76 17.60
CA THR A 173 22.91 -17.28 17.00
C THR A 173 22.66 -18.17 15.78
N ASP A 174 21.39 -18.39 15.43
CA ASP A 174 21.00 -19.24 14.30
C ASP A 174 21.20 -18.50 12.98
N THR A 175 21.78 -19.19 12.00
CA THR A 175 21.99 -18.68 10.64
C THR A 175 20.66 -18.61 9.88
N PRO A 176 20.51 -17.73 8.86
CA PRO A 176 19.29 -17.66 8.05
C PRO A 176 18.83 -19.01 7.48
N ASN A 177 19.76 -19.88 7.08
CA ASN A 177 19.44 -21.23 6.59
C ASN A 177 18.82 -22.12 7.67
N LYS A 178 19.31 -22.03 8.92
CA LYS A 178 18.76 -22.79 10.05
C LYS A 178 17.37 -22.28 10.43
N ILE A 179 17.19 -20.95 10.42
CA ILE A 179 15.88 -20.31 10.64
C ILE A 179 14.87 -20.81 9.59
N SER A 180 15.24 -20.73 8.31
CA SER A 180 14.38 -21.16 7.20
C SER A 180 13.99 -22.65 7.29
N ALA A 181 14.95 -23.52 7.63
CA ALA A 181 14.69 -24.94 7.82
C ALA A 181 13.71 -25.23 8.97
N GLU A 182 13.83 -24.51 10.09
CA GLU A 182 12.90 -24.65 11.22
C GLU A 182 11.51 -24.14 10.87
N MET A 183 11.43 -22.97 10.22
CA MET A 183 10.18 -22.39 9.77
C MET A 183 9.44 -23.29 8.79
N HIS A 184 10.14 -24.04 7.93
CA HIS A 184 9.50 -24.92 6.94
C HIS A 184 8.59 -25.98 7.57
N GLY A 185 8.85 -26.38 8.83
CA GLY A 185 8.03 -27.35 9.55
C GLY A 185 6.85 -26.74 10.32
N TRP A 186 6.62 -25.44 10.23
CA TRP A 186 5.59 -24.77 11.03
C TRP A 186 4.19 -24.89 10.43
N PRO A 187 3.14 -24.94 11.27
CA PRO A 187 1.77 -24.83 10.80
C PRO A 187 1.48 -23.43 10.24
N GLU A 188 0.49 -23.34 9.35
CA GLU A 188 0.11 -22.09 8.66
C GLU A 188 -0.19 -20.95 9.64
N GLU A 189 -0.83 -21.24 10.78
CA GLU A 189 -1.17 -20.24 11.78
C GLU A 189 0.07 -19.65 12.46
N LYS A 190 1.11 -20.47 12.65
CA LYS A 190 2.38 -20.01 13.22
C LYS A 190 3.14 -19.14 12.22
N HIS A 191 3.10 -19.50 10.93
CA HIS A 191 3.57 -18.64 9.85
C HIS A 191 2.82 -17.31 9.80
N ALA A 192 1.50 -17.30 9.96
CA ALA A 192 0.71 -16.07 9.97
C ALA A 192 1.15 -15.13 11.12
N CYS A 193 1.33 -15.65 12.34
CA CYS A 193 1.84 -14.88 13.47
C CYS A 193 3.26 -14.35 13.23
N TYR A 194 4.15 -15.17 12.64
CA TYR A 194 5.49 -14.73 12.28
C TYR A 194 5.47 -13.61 11.25
N SER A 195 4.68 -13.74 10.18
CA SER A 195 4.54 -12.73 9.14
C SER A 195 4.03 -11.40 9.71
N LEU A 196 3.06 -11.43 10.63
CA LEU A 196 2.64 -10.24 11.37
C LEU A 196 3.79 -9.63 12.17
N CYS A 197 4.51 -10.43 12.96
CA CYS A 197 5.63 -9.95 13.77
C CYS A 197 6.70 -9.29 12.89
N ASN A 198 7.02 -9.90 11.76
CA ASN A 198 7.99 -9.39 10.81
C ASN A 198 7.60 -7.99 10.30
N LEU A 199 6.35 -7.80 9.86
CA LEU A 199 5.86 -6.50 9.40
C LEU A 199 5.89 -5.44 10.52
N ILE A 200 5.38 -5.79 11.70
CA ILE A 200 5.33 -4.85 12.83
C ILE A 200 6.74 -4.44 13.30
N LEU A 201 7.70 -5.37 13.33
CA LEU A 201 9.09 -5.08 13.66
C LEU A 201 9.79 -4.25 12.57
N SER A 202 9.40 -4.41 11.31
CA SER A 202 9.77 -3.51 10.20
C SER A 202 9.06 -2.15 10.24
N GLN A 203 8.21 -1.89 11.24
CA GLN A 203 7.41 -0.65 11.36
C GLN A 203 6.41 -0.46 10.21
N THR A 204 5.93 -1.56 9.64
CA THR A 204 4.85 -1.61 8.66
C THR A 204 3.65 -2.36 9.24
N HIS A 205 2.57 -2.45 8.48
CA HIS A 205 1.41 -3.26 8.83
C HIS A 205 0.97 -4.09 7.62
N PRO A 206 0.16 -5.15 7.85
CA PRO A 206 -0.47 -5.89 6.76
C PRO A 206 -1.20 -4.95 5.80
N SER A 207 -1.10 -5.22 4.51
CA SER A 207 -1.87 -4.58 3.45
C SER A 207 -2.87 -5.58 2.86
N PRO A 208 -3.91 -5.14 2.13
CA PRO A 208 -4.92 -6.03 1.54
C PRO A 208 -4.35 -7.12 0.62
N GLU A 209 -3.15 -6.96 0.09
CA GLU A 209 -2.45 -7.97 -0.72
C GLU A 209 -2.06 -9.23 0.08
N LEU A 210 -2.04 -9.14 1.42
CA LEU A 210 -1.64 -10.24 2.30
C LEU A 210 -2.85 -10.81 3.05
N ASP A 211 -2.99 -12.14 3.08
CA ASP A 211 -4.03 -12.87 3.83
C ASP A 211 -4.08 -12.51 5.32
N ILE A 212 -2.92 -12.20 5.90
CA ILE A 212 -2.78 -11.77 7.29
C ILE A 212 -3.52 -10.46 7.61
N TRP A 213 -3.89 -9.66 6.61
CA TRP A 213 -4.73 -8.47 6.78
C TRP A 213 -6.13 -8.83 7.30
N VAL A 214 -6.73 -9.91 6.78
CA VAL A 214 -7.99 -10.44 7.31
C VAL A 214 -7.74 -11.18 8.63
N LYS A 215 -6.73 -12.05 8.68
CA LYS A 215 -6.46 -12.92 9.85
C LYS A 215 -6.27 -12.14 11.15
N PHE A 216 -5.66 -10.96 11.08
CA PHE A 216 -5.37 -10.10 12.24
C PHE A 216 -6.27 -8.87 12.36
N GLY A 217 -7.37 -8.83 11.61
CA GLY A 217 -8.47 -7.89 11.84
C GLY A 217 -8.32 -6.51 11.18
N PHE A 218 -7.28 -6.27 10.39
CA PHE A 218 -7.11 -5.01 9.65
C PHE A 218 -8.25 -4.76 8.66
N CYS A 219 -8.94 -5.81 8.21
CA CYS A 219 -10.16 -5.66 7.42
C CYS A 219 -11.29 -4.88 8.11
N ALA A 220 -11.31 -4.79 9.45
CA ALA A 220 -12.26 -3.97 10.21
C ALA A 220 -12.03 -2.46 10.01
N CYS A 221 -10.78 -2.06 9.74
CA CYS A 221 -10.35 -0.67 9.66
C CYS A 221 -10.93 0.03 8.42
N HIS A 222 -11.52 1.21 8.59
CA HIS A 222 -12.14 1.96 7.50
C HIS A 222 -11.12 2.54 6.53
N ASP A 223 -10.02 3.05 7.07
CA ASP A 223 -8.97 3.76 6.36
C ASP A 223 -7.59 3.47 6.98
N GLU A 224 -6.57 4.09 6.39
CA GLU A 224 -5.18 3.95 6.82
C GLU A 224 -4.94 4.48 8.25
N GLU A 225 -5.76 5.41 8.74
CA GLU A 225 -5.64 5.90 10.13
C GLU A 225 -6.05 4.81 11.12
N GLU A 226 -7.20 4.16 10.90
CA GLU A 226 -7.63 3.03 11.71
C GLU A 226 -6.64 1.84 11.60
N GLU A 227 -6.07 1.58 10.42
CA GLU A 227 -5.01 0.58 10.26
C GLU A 227 -3.77 0.92 11.09
N ARG A 228 -3.34 2.19 11.10
CA ARG A 228 -2.22 2.66 11.92
C ARG A 228 -2.51 2.55 13.42
N ILE A 229 -3.75 2.77 13.86
CA ILE A 229 -4.16 2.52 15.25
C ILE A 229 -3.98 1.04 15.61
N LEU A 230 -4.49 0.12 14.77
CA LEU A 230 -4.37 -1.32 15.00
C LEU A 230 -2.90 -1.79 14.96
N ALA A 231 -2.12 -1.29 14.00
CA ALA A 231 -0.68 -1.53 13.95
C ALA A 231 0.02 -1.05 15.22
N GLY A 232 -0.40 0.09 15.78
CA GLY A 232 0.08 0.60 17.06
C GLY A 232 -0.25 -0.33 18.24
N VAL A 233 -1.42 -0.98 18.24
CA VAL A 233 -1.79 -2.01 19.24
C VAL A 233 -0.82 -3.19 19.15
N TYR A 234 -0.61 -3.76 17.96
CA TYR A 234 0.34 -4.86 17.78
C TYR A 234 1.79 -4.46 18.07
N THR A 235 2.19 -3.22 17.73
CA THR A 235 3.51 -2.67 18.06
C THR A 235 3.76 -2.66 19.56
N GLN A 236 2.76 -2.25 20.35
CA GLN A 236 2.87 -2.28 21.82
C GLN A 236 2.99 -3.70 22.38
N LEU A 237 2.39 -4.70 21.74
CA LEU A 237 2.56 -6.10 22.15
C LEU A 237 3.96 -6.63 21.80
N ILE A 238 4.36 -6.47 20.54
CA ILE A 238 5.50 -7.16 19.93
C ILE A 238 6.79 -6.38 20.17
N LYS A 239 6.86 -5.14 19.68
CA LYS A 239 8.09 -4.32 19.73
C LYS A 239 8.44 -3.91 21.16
N HIS A 240 7.44 -3.62 21.99
CA HIS A 240 7.67 -3.28 23.40
C HIS A 240 7.72 -4.51 24.32
N LYS A 241 7.77 -5.73 23.74
CA LYS A 241 7.92 -7.00 24.46
C LYS A 241 6.91 -7.18 25.61
N ARG A 242 5.68 -6.68 25.44
CA ARG A 242 4.57 -6.88 26.40
C ARG A 242 3.89 -8.23 26.22
N CYS A 243 4.23 -8.95 25.16
CA CYS A 243 3.79 -10.29 24.84
C CYS A 243 4.99 -11.12 24.36
N THR A 244 5.00 -12.42 24.62
CA THR A 244 5.92 -13.36 23.95
C THR A 244 5.31 -13.85 22.64
N PHE A 245 6.13 -14.39 21.75
CA PHE A 245 5.61 -14.99 20.51
C PHE A 245 4.62 -16.13 20.78
N GLU A 246 4.92 -17.02 21.74
CA GLU A 246 4.02 -18.13 22.09
C GLU A 246 2.70 -17.64 22.69
N GLN A 247 2.70 -16.56 23.49
CA GLN A 247 1.45 -15.95 23.97
C GLN A 247 0.62 -15.36 22.82
N LEU A 248 1.25 -14.67 21.87
CA LEU A 248 0.57 -14.14 20.69
C LEU A 248 0.00 -15.27 19.83
N TYR A 249 0.80 -16.29 19.56
CA TYR A 249 0.41 -17.45 18.76
C TYR A 249 -0.73 -18.22 19.41
N HIS A 250 -0.65 -18.49 20.71
CA HIS A 250 -1.72 -19.14 21.45
C HIS A 250 -3.01 -18.31 21.47
N ALA A 251 -2.91 -16.99 21.69
CA ALA A 251 -4.06 -16.09 21.64
C ALA A 251 -4.69 -16.06 20.24
N TYR A 252 -3.90 -16.11 19.19
CA TYR A 252 -4.42 -16.22 17.82
C TYR A 252 -5.17 -17.55 17.64
N LEU A 253 -4.53 -18.69 17.88
CA LEU A 253 -5.14 -20.02 17.71
C LEU A 253 -6.46 -20.21 18.47
N THR A 254 -6.56 -19.63 19.65
CA THR A 254 -7.71 -19.79 20.57
C THR A 254 -8.78 -18.72 20.40
N SER A 255 -8.68 -17.83 19.38
CA SER A 255 -9.58 -16.68 19.21
C SER A 255 -9.54 -15.69 20.38
N GLY A 256 -8.43 -15.66 21.12
CA GLY A 256 -8.20 -14.88 22.33
C GLY A 256 -7.47 -13.55 22.13
N LEU A 257 -7.28 -13.07 20.90
CA LEU A 257 -6.55 -11.81 20.64
C LEU A 257 -7.18 -10.60 21.36
N MET A 258 -8.51 -10.48 21.39
CA MET A 258 -9.20 -9.40 22.12
C MET A 258 -8.96 -9.47 23.63
N ALA A 259 -8.95 -10.68 24.19
CA ALA A 259 -8.62 -10.89 25.60
C ALA A 259 -7.15 -10.53 25.89
N LEU A 260 -6.24 -10.88 24.97
CA LEU A 260 -4.84 -10.48 25.06
C LEU A 260 -4.69 -8.94 25.05
N PHE A 261 -5.36 -8.22 24.13
CA PHE A 261 -5.33 -6.75 24.10
C PHE A 261 -5.82 -6.14 25.41
N SER A 262 -6.95 -6.63 25.93
CA SER A 262 -7.55 -6.17 27.18
C SER A 262 -6.62 -6.40 28.36
N SER A 263 -5.99 -7.59 28.45
CA SER A 263 -5.03 -7.93 29.52
C SER A 263 -3.77 -7.04 29.53
N ARG A 264 -3.48 -6.36 28.41
CA ARG A 264 -2.34 -5.44 28.26
C ARG A 264 -2.74 -3.95 28.28
N GLY A 265 -4.00 -3.66 28.62
CA GLY A 265 -4.52 -2.29 28.72
C GLY A 265 -4.67 -1.59 27.37
N LEU A 266 -4.87 -2.34 26.29
CA LEU A 266 -4.96 -1.80 24.91
C LEU A 266 -6.40 -1.66 24.40
N GLN A 267 -7.39 -1.86 25.29
CA GLN A 267 -8.80 -1.89 24.93
C GLN A 267 -9.31 -0.55 24.38
N LEU A 268 -8.86 0.57 24.94
CA LEU A 268 -9.25 1.91 24.48
C LEU A 268 -8.87 2.15 23.01
N GLN A 269 -7.75 1.59 22.53
CA GLN A 269 -7.37 1.69 21.12
C GLN A 269 -8.21 0.76 20.24
N THR A 270 -8.49 -0.46 20.71
CA THR A 270 -9.25 -1.44 19.93
C THR A 270 -10.73 -1.07 19.79
N ASP A 271 -11.31 -0.43 20.81
CA ASP A 271 -12.71 0.03 20.79
C ASP A 271 -12.95 1.15 19.77
N ARG A 272 -11.89 1.83 19.32
CA ARG A 272 -11.96 2.83 18.24
C ARG A 272 -12.16 2.21 16.86
N ILE A 273 -12.04 0.89 16.72
CA ILE A 273 -12.15 0.18 15.45
C ILE A 273 -13.43 -0.66 15.49
N PRO A 274 -14.53 -0.18 14.88
CA PRO A 274 -15.80 -0.89 14.93
C PRO A 274 -15.71 -2.29 14.32
N HIS A 275 -16.40 -3.24 14.95
CA HIS A 275 -16.46 -4.66 14.56
C HIS A 275 -15.14 -5.43 14.66
N LEU A 276 -14.07 -4.84 15.18
CA LEU A 276 -12.80 -5.55 15.39
C LEU A 276 -12.98 -6.77 16.30
N SER A 277 -13.72 -6.62 17.39
CA SER A 277 -14.04 -7.73 18.30
C SER A 277 -14.78 -8.86 17.60
N ALA A 278 -15.86 -8.53 16.87
CA ALA A 278 -16.68 -9.49 16.15
C ALA A 278 -15.89 -10.30 15.10
N ILE A 279 -14.84 -9.72 14.52
CA ILE A 279 -13.94 -10.39 13.58
C ILE A 279 -12.93 -11.26 14.33
N LEU A 280 -12.25 -10.72 15.35
CA LEU A 280 -11.16 -11.40 16.04
C LEU A 280 -11.62 -12.52 16.98
N GLU A 281 -12.81 -12.44 17.56
CA GLU A 281 -13.41 -13.49 18.39
C GLU A 281 -13.71 -14.77 17.62
N ARG A 282 -13.69 -14.72 16.29
CA ARG A 282 -13.90 -15.87 15.40
C ARG A 282 -12.63 -16.28 14.65
N SER A 283 -11.58 -15.47 14.71
CA SER A 283 -10.26 -15.73 14.09
C SER A 283 -9.51 -16.84 14.83
N PRO A 284 -8.76 -17.72 14.15
CA PRO A 284 -8.58 -17.84 12.71
C PRO A 284 -9.64 -18.70 12.01
N LYS A 285 -10.62 -19.21 12.76
CA LYS A 285 -11.48 -20.30 12.30
C LYS A 285 -12.47 -19.88 11.23
N VAL A 286 -13.15 -18.74 11.42
CA VAL A 286 -14.21 -18.29 10.52
C VAL A 286 -14.22 -16.79 10.40
N PHE A 287 -14.13 -16.29 9.17
CA PHE A 287 -14.27 -14.87 8.86
C PHE A 287 -15.54 -14.63 8.04
N PRO A 288 -16.30 -13.55 8.30
CA PRO A 288 -17.39 -13.14 7.42
C PRO A 288 -16.89 -12.94 5.99
N SER A 289 -17.62 -13.44 4.99
CA SER A 289 -17.24 -13.34 3.57
C SER A 289 -17.01 -11.91 3.09
N VAL A 290 -17.62 -10.92 3.77
CA VAL A 290 -17.44 -9.50 3.49
C VAL A 290 -16.00 -9.02 3.75
N CYS A 291 -15.27 -9.66 4.66
CA CYS A 291 -13.87 -9.32 4.94
C CYS A 291 -13.00 -9.59 3.72
N TYR A 292 -13.23 -10.74 3.08
CA TYR A 292 -12.56 -11.14 1.85
C TYR A 292 -13.06 -10.36 0.64
N LEU A 293 -14.35 -9.97 0.60
CA LEU A 293 -14.82 -9.01 -0.41
C LEU A 293 -14.02 -7.71 -0.31
N LYS A 294 -13.90 -7.16 0.91
CA LYS A 294 -13.18 -5.91 1.14
C LYS A 294 -11.71 -6.04 0.76
N GLN A 295 -11.07 -7.14 1.11
CA GLN A 295 -9.70 -7.45 0.71
C GLN A 295 -9.57 -7.48 -0.82
N PHE A 296 -10.44 -8.24 -1.50
CA PHE A 296 -10.42 -8.40 -2.96
C PHE A 296 -10.58 -7.08 -3.71
N VAL A 297 -11.42 -6.16 -3.22
CA VAL A 297 -11.65 -4.86 -3.87
C VAL A 297 -10.58 -3.82 -3.52
N ALA A 298 -9.91 -3.96 -2.37
CA ALA A 298 -8.85 -3.06 -1.93
C ALA A 298 -7.48 -3.42 -2.53
N ALA A 299 -7.22 -4.71 -2.80
CA ALA A 299 -5.98 -5.16 -3.43
C ALA A 299 -5.82 -4.57 -4.85
N GLN A 300 -4.64 -3.98 -5.09
CA GLN A 300 -4.32 -3.30 -6.36
C GLN A 300 -3.91 -4.27 -7.48
N GLY A 301 -3.49 -5.49 -7.14
CA GLY A 301 -3.07 -6.50 -8.11
C GLY A 301 -4.21 -7.21 -8.84
N GLU A 302 -3.96 -7.69 -10.05
CA GLU A 302 -4.85 -8.57 -10.82
C GLU A 302 -4.93 -10.00 -10.27
N THR A 303 -4.09 -10.33 -9.27
CA THR A 303 -3.76 -11.71 -8.84
C THR A 303 -4.47 -12.21 -7.58
N SER A 304 -5.29 -11.41 -6.90
CA SER A 304 -6.07 -11.93 -5.77
C SER A 304 -7.14 -12.89 -6.27
N GLU A 305 -6.90 -14.19 -6.07
CA GLU A 305 -7.85 -15.25 -6.42
C GLU A 305 -9.20 -14.98 -5.74
N LEU A 306 -10.27 -14.95 -6.54
CA LEU A 306 -11.61 -14.68 -6.05
C LEU A 306 -12.11 -15.92 -5.29
N ILE A 307 -12.20 -15.83 -3.96
CA ILE A 307 -12.72 -16.94 -3.17
C ILE A 307 -14.19 -17.21 -3.48
N LEU A 308 -14.58 -18.48 -3.41
CA LEU A 308 -15.92 -18.94 -3.83
C LEU A 308 -17.05 -18.25 -3.07
N SER A 309 -16.88 -18.01 -1.77
CA SER A 309 -17.88 -17.30 -0.96
C SER A 309 -18.07 -15.87 -1.45
N VAL A 310 -17.00 -15.16 -1.82
CA VAL A 310 -17.12 -13.82 -2.39
C VAL A 310 -17.79 -13.87 -3.77
N ALA A 311 -17.43 -14.87 -4.57
CA ALA A 311 -18.01 -15.06 -5.89
C ALA A 311 -19.53 -15.21 -5.85
N VAL A 312 -20.03 -16.04 -4.93
CA VAL A 312 -21.44 -16.36 -4.78
C VAL A 312 -22.19 -15.26 -4.01
N ASP A 313 -21.70 -14.87 -2.84
CA ASP A 313 -22.40 -13.98 -1.91
C ASP A 313 -22.61 -12.59 -2.51
N TYR A 314 -21.60 -12.09 -3.24
CA TYR A 314 -21.53 -10.70 -3.71
C TYR A 314 -21.70 -10.55 -5.22
N GLY A 315 -22.03 -11.64 -5.92
CA GLY A 315 -22.55 -11.56 -7.29
C GLY A 315 -21.53 -11.65 -8.41
N PHE A 316 -20.25 -11.87 -8.12
CA PHE A 316 -19.22 -12.02 -9.16
C PHE A 316 -19.41 -13.30 -9.99
N ARG A 317 -20.07 -14.33 -9.46
CA ARG A 317 -20.45 -15.54 -10.22
C ARG A 317 -21.48 -15.26 -11.31
N ASN A 318 -22.18 -14.11 -11.24
CA ASN A 318 -23.15 -13.70 -12.25
C ASN A 318 -22.52 -12.84 -13.37
N CYS A 319 -21.23 -12.48 -13.25
CA CYS A 319 -20.52 -11.75 -14.29
C CYS A 319 -20.24 -12.65 -15.48
N GLU A 320 -20.54 -12.17 -16.68
CA GLU A 320 -20.33 -12.92 -17.93
C GLU A 320 -18.95 -12.64 -18.55
N ASN A 321 -18.29 -11.55 -18.13
CA ASN A 321 -17.01 -11.11 -18.67
C ASN A 321 -16.24 -10.25 -17.64
N GLU A 322 -14.95 -10.02 -17.92
CA GLU A 322 -14.07 -9.24 -17.04
C GLU A 322 -14.47 -7.76 -16.91
N HIS A 323 -15.20 -7.20 -17.89
CA HIS A 323 -15.72 -5.83 -17.80
C HIS A 323 -16.80 -5.72 -16.71
N GLU A 324 -17.74 -6.66 -16.65
CA GLU A 324 -18.75 -6.71 -15.59
C GLU A 324 -18.12 -6.93 -14.21
N LYS A 325 -17.13 -7.82 -14.13
CA LYS A 325 -16.37 -8.07 -12.89
C LYS A 325 -15.64 -6.82 -12.42
N SER A 326 -14.98 -6.10 -13.34
CA SER A 326 -14.33 -4.82 -13.04
C SER A 326 -15.34 -3.76 -12.57
N ARG A 327 -16.51 -3.69 -13.21
CA ARG A 327 -17.57 -2.75 -12.82
C ARG A 327 -18.16 -3.08 -11.45
N LEU A 328 -18.31 -4.35 -11.12
CA LEU A 328 -18.77 -4.82 -9.81
C LEU A 328 -17.72 -4.59 -8.72
N LYS A 329 -16.43 -4.83 -9.02
CA LYS A 329 -15.29 -4.50 -8.13
C LYS A 329 -15.28 -3.01 -7.79
N GLU A 330 -15.45 -2.15 -8.80
CA GLU A 330 -15.52 -0.70 -8.63
C GLU A 330 -16.75 -0.25 -7.81
N LEU A 331 -17.91 -0.88 -8.01
CA LEU A 331 -19.11 -0.60 -7.20
C LEU A 331 -18.85 -0.86 -5.71
N TYR A 332 -18.30 -2.02 -5.36
CA TYR A 332 -17.99 -2.35 -3.97
C TYR A 332 -16.87 -1.48 -3.39
N LYS A 333 -15.86 -1.12 -4.21
CA LYS A 333 -14.83 -0.15 -3.80
C LYS A 333 -15.47 1.19 -3.40
N GLN A 334 -16.43 1.69 -4.18
CA GLN A 334 -17.18 2.89 -3.83
C GLN A 334 -18.00 2.73 -2.55
N VAL A 335 -18.60 1.56 -2.31
CA VAL A 335 -19.35 1.30 -1.05
C VAL A 335 -18.44 1.39 0.17
N PHE A 336 -17.24 0.79 0.12
CA PHE A 336 -16.32 0.80 1.26
C PHE A 336 -15.63 2.15 1.51
N THR A 337 -15.57 3.03 0.51
CA THR A 337 -14.99 4.39 0.66
C THR A 337 -15.99 5.44 1.12
N LEU A 338 -17.29 5.10 1.24
CA LEU A 338 -18.27 6.03 1.82
C LEU A 338 -17.97 6.32 3.30
N PRO A 339 -18.30 7.50 3.82
CA PRO A 339 -18.18 7.77 5.25
C PRO A 339 -19.03 6.82 6.10
N ARG A 340 -18.54 6.40 7.27
CA ARG A 340 -19.35 5.67 8.26
C ARG A 340 -20.59 6.52 8.65
N PRO A 341 -21.76 5.89 8.89
CA PRO A 341 -22.02 4.44 8.97
C PRO A 341 -22.43 3.79 7.64
N ARG A 342 -22.25 4.46 6.49
CA ARG A 342 -22.70 3.94 5.19
C ARG A 342 -21.82 2.80 4.67
N SER A 343 -20.54 2.82 4.98
CA SER A 343 -19.53 1.79 4.65
C SER A 343 -19.38 0.71 5.73
N ASP A 344 -20.40 0.53 6.59
CA ASP A 344 -20.35 -0.46 7.66
C ASP A 344 -20.22 -1.88 7.10
N LEU A 345 -19.08 -2.51 7.41
CA LEU A 345 -18.69 -3.82 6.92
C LEU A 345 -19.72 -4.90 7.28
N MET A 346 -20.14 -4.93 8.56
CA MET A 346 -21.06 -5.95 9.05
C MET A 346 -22.49 -5.72 8.58
N ARG A 347 -22.88 -4.47 8.34
CA ARG A 347 -24.16 -4.14 7.71
C ARG A 347 -24.24 -4.69 6.29
N LEU A 348 -23.19 -4.55 5.49
CA LEU A 348 -23.15 -5.10 4.13
C LEU A 348 -23.26 -6.64 4.17
N HIS A 349 -22.55 -7.29 5.09
CA HIS A 349 -22.68 -8.75 5.30
C HIS A 349 -24.11 -9.15 5.69
N HIS A 350 -24.74 -8.42 6.61
CA HIS A 350 -26.10 -8.69 7.04
C HIS A 350 -27.13 -8.53 5.90
N VAL A 351 -26.96 -7.50 5.08
CA VAL A 351 -27.80 -7.28 3.89
C VAL A 351 -27.60 -8.39 2.85
N CYS A 352 -26.36 -8.88 2.70
CA CYS A 352 -26.02 -9.99 1.83
C CYS A 352 -26.81 -11.25 2.18
N ILE A 353 -26.76 -11.67 3.44
CA ILE A 353 -27.47 -12.86 3.93
C ILE A 353 -28.99 -12.70 3.93
N GLN A 354 -29.50 -11.48 3.80
CA GLN A 354 -30.93 -11.20 3.63
C GLN A 354 -31.39 -11.19 2.16
N GLY A 355 -30.48 -11.35 1.19
CA GLY A 355 -30.79 -11.25 -0.23
C GLY A 355 -31.15 -9.82 -0.69
N LYS A 356 -30.69 -8.79 0.04
CA LYS A 356 -31.11 -7.38 -0.17
C LYS A 356 -30.01 -6.47 -0.73
N LEU A 357 -28.93 -7.03 -1.29
CA LEU A 357 -27.75 -6.28 -1.76
C LEU A 357 -28.11 -5.15 -2.72
N TYR A 358 -28.84 -5.43 -3.80
CA TYR A 358 -29.19 -4.42 -4.80
C TYR A 358 -29.96 -3.24 -4.18
N ASN A 359 -30.96 -3.52 -3.35
CA ASN A 359 -31.79 -2.48 -2.74
C ASN A 359 -30.97 -1.62 -1.77
N HIS A 360 -30.08 -2.24 -1.00
CA HIS A 360 -29.22 -1.51 -0.06
C HIS A 360 -28.19 -0.64 -0.79
N ILE A 361 -27.48 -1.20 -1.77
CA ILE A 361 -26.46 -0.46 -2.53
C ILE A 361 -27.11 0.69 -3.31
N GLY A 362 -28.31 0.50 -3.86
CA GLY A 362 -29.08 1.56 -4.52
C GLY A 362 -29.48 2.73 -3.61
N GLN A 363 -29.52 2.53 -2.28
CA GLN A 363 -29.72 3.61 -1.31
C GLN A 363 -28.41 4.34 -0.97
N LEU A 364 -27.27 3.69 -1.17
CA LEU A 364 -25.95 4.24 -0.87
C LEU A 364 -25.35 5.02 -2.05
N ILE A 365 -25.54 4.50 -3.27
CA ILE A 365 -24.92 4.99 -4.50
C ILE A 365 -25.99 5.23 -5.57
N LYS A 366 -25.93 6.40 -6.21
CA LYS A 366 -26.84 6.74 -7.31
C LYS A 366 -26.40 6.04 -8.60
N LEU A 367 -27.07 4.95 -8.94
CA LEU A 367 -26.83 4.17 -10.17
C LEU A 367 -27.48 4.80 -11.40
N ARG A 368 -26.77 4.83 -12.53
CA ARG A 368 -27.33 5.22 -13.83
C ARG A 368 -28.33 4.19 -14.34
N LYS A 369 -29.21 4.57 -15.28
CA LYS A 369 -30.30 3.71 -15.77
C LYS A 369 -29.80 2.39 -16.39
N ASP A 370 -28.71 2.46 -17.14
CA ASP A 370 -27.99 1.33 -17.72
C ASP A 370 -27.38 0.42 -16.63
N GLU A 371 -26.84 1.01 -15.58
CA GLU A 371 -26.24 0.29 -14.43
C GLU A 371 -27.27 -0.41 -13.55
N GLN A 372 -28.47 0.15 -13.42
CA GLN A 372 -29.53 -0.46 -12.62
C GLN A 372 -29.91 -1.85 -13.14
N LYS A 373 -30.05 -2.02 -14.47
CA LYS A 373 -30.35 -3.32 -15.06
C LYS A 373 -29.19 -4.30 -14.84
N LEU A 374 -27.95 -3.84 -15.04
CA LEU A 374 -26.74 -4.63 -14.83
C LEU A 374 -26.63 -5.11 -13.38
N PHE A 375 -26.60 -4.19 -12.41
CA PHE A 375 -26.40 -4.54 -11.00
C PHE A 375 -27.59 -5.26 -10.38
N LYS A 376 -28.82 -5.07 -10.88
CA LYS A 376 -29.97 -5.88 -10.45
C LYS A 376 -29.83 -7.36 -10.85
N ARG A 377 -29.12 -7.65 -11.95
CA ARG A 377 -28.77 -9.02 -12.36
C ARG A 377 -27.58 -9.51 -11.54
N LEU A 378 -26.49 -8.74 -11.49
CA LEU A 378 -25.24 -9.14 -10.86
C LEU A 378 -25.37 -9.36 -9.34
N LEU A 379 -26.09 -8.51 -8.62
CA LEU A 379 -26.19 -8.58 -7.15
C LEU A 379 -27.22 -9.60 -6.64
N ARG A 380 -27.66 -10.54 -7.49
CA ARG A 380 -28.47 -11.68 -7.05
C ARG A 380 -27.56 -12.69 -6.36
N ASN A 381 -28.00 -13.19 -5.23
CA ASN A 381 -27.29 -14.22 -4.48
C ASN A 381 -28.32 -15.27 -4.00
N PRO A 382 -27.89 -16.44 -3.49
CA PRO A 382 -28.81 -17.52 -3.12
C PRO A 382 -29.56 -17.26 -1.80
N TYR A 383 -29.46 -16.05 -1.22
CA TYR A 383 -30.01 -15.73 0.09
C TYR A 383 -31.39 -15.03 0.02
N PRO A 384 -32.21 -15.13 1.08
CA PRO A 384 -32.03 -16.01 2.23
C PRO A 384 -32.14 -17.47 1.78
N MET A 385 -31.27 -18.35 2.30
CA MET A 385 -31.39 -19.77 2.00
C MET A 385 -32.76 -20.24 2.49
N GLN A 386 -33.67 -20.55 1.57
CA GLN A 386 -34.95 -21.16 1.93
C GLN A 386 -34.62 -22.51 2.58
N ASN A 387 -35.19 -22.76 3.77
CA ASN A 387 -34.93 -23.92 4.63
C ASN A 387 -34.48 -25.16 3.84
N MET A 388 -33.20 -25.53 4.00
CA MET A 388 -32.76 -26.92 3.83
C MET A 388 -33.26 -27.75 5.01
#